data_AF-A0A7S4VRF6-F1
#
_entry.id   AF-A0A7S4VRF6-F1
#
_cell.length_a   1.000
_cell.length_b   1.000
_cell.length_c   1.000
_cell.angle_alpha   90.00
_cell.angle_beta   90.00
_cell.angle_gamma   90.00
#
_symmetry.space_group_name_H-M   'P 1'
#
loop_
_entity.id
_entity.type
_entity.pdbx_description
1 polymer ?
#
loop_
_entity_poly.entity_id
_entity_poly.type
_entity_poly.pdbx_seq_one_letter_code
_entity_poly.pdbx_strand_id
1 'polypeptide(L)'
;ILTTISGSIDACHSDLPQLPEFADLKASLSNCTAPVFESGTECDIQRAIYLSTLDASSPPAFLSIARTQKNYDGRQLTPADSMSLDIGTFSKCFFAEFISSLQREKIKYSPLNTYQGKIPGSVNGCTVIAALLCISFFNEGNTRQKSSRETTPSDTSLSEDAIDYVIDIQTPEILPLVRTKLNLAPDALIIPSDVHDYLMNENLLYPEQFVGVNGGNIMDDAHLDSFLEDFVVAGNGRQRVAATLFFHEHVVAIHKLRKGKHERNGRDDVFFEFIDSLPCYKSLQRFLRSYRYRQHPQYASQRSSLRQPQSGEMRDGIETKTSMSRTAMAAGGSGYHHHPGGEEEYEDDRAVRLRCTDKASLKVLLRWYACKKFSHQDRRYIDTYKWEDQNSDFDPRVFQAFIWAEKT
;
A
#
# COMPACT_ATOMS: atom_id res chain seq x y z
N ILE A 1 -7.81 56.27 21.33
CA ILE A 1 -9.27 56.19 21.08
C ILE A 1 -9.40 55.63 19.67
N LEU A 2 -9.25 54.31 19.56
CA LEU A 2 -10.32 53.34 19.24
C LEU A 2 -10.32 53.06 17.72
N THR A 3 -9.70 51.91 17.31
CA THR A 3 -10.36 50.70 16.72
C THR A 3 -10.53 50.82 15.19
N THR A 4 -10.33 49.84 14.30
CA THR A 4 -10.17 48.37 14.40
C THR A 4 -9.98 47.77 12.99
N ILE A 5 -9.07 46.79 12.85
CA ILE A 5 -9.15 45.50 12.11
C ILE A 5 -9.43 45.50 10.59
N SER A 6 -8.48 45.02 9.76
CA SER A 6 -8.38 43.59 9.38
C SER A 6 -7.13 43.38 8.49
N GLY A 7 -6.24 42.49 8.95
CA GLY A 7 -5.05 42.08 8.23
C GLY A 7 -5.34 40.85 7.40
N SER A 8 -5.01 40.94 6.12
CA SER A 8 -5.07 39.90 5.11
C SER A 8 -4.19 38.70 5.48
N ILE A 9 -4.78 37.52 5.58
CA ILE A 9 -4.11 36.21 5.49
C ILE A 9 -4.93 35.43 4.48
N ASP A 10 -4.59 35.54 3.20
CA ASP A 10 -5.02 34.62 2.14
C ASP A 10 -4.16 34.88 0.89
N ALA A 11 -3.01 34.20 0.80
CA ALA A 11 -2.26 34.04 -0.44
C ALA A 11 -1.10 33.06 -0.26
N CYS A 12 -1.38 31.76 -0.16
CA CYS A 12 -0.39 30.68 -0.39
C CYS A 12 -1.12 29.35 -0.60
N HIS A 13 -1.84 29.15 -1.71
CA HIS A 13 -2.25 27.80 -2.16
C HIS A 13 -2.67 27.67 -3.64
N SER A 14 -2.41 28.64 -4.52
CA SER A 14 -3.01 28.66 -5.87
C SER A 14 -2.21 27.98 -7.00
N ASP A 15 -1.02 27.44 -6.77
CA ASP A 15 -0.14 26.99 -7.87
C ASP A 15 0.10 25.47 -7.91
N LEU A 16 -0.91 24.67 -7.55
CA LEU A 16 -0.93 23.25 -7.92
C LEU A 16 -1.57 23.13 -9.31
N PRO A 17 -0.91 22.48 -10.28
CA PRO A 17 -1.50 22.29 -11.61
C PRO A 17 -2.75 21.43 -11.48
N GLN A 18 -3.92 22.04 -11.68
CA GLN A 18 -5.14 21.27 -11.94
C GLN A 18 -4.89 20.52 -13.24
N LEU A 19 -4.83 19.19 -13.16
CA LEU A 19 -4.77 18.33 -14.34
C LEU A 19 -6.01 18.64 -15.19
N PRO A 20 -5.84 19.19 -16.41
CA PRO A 20 -6.96 19.71 -17.20
C PRO A 20 -7.97 18.64 -17.64
N GLU A 21 -7.65 17.36 -17.45
CA GLU A 21 -8.46 16.22 -17.89
C GLU A 21 -9.56 15.81 -16.89
N PHE A 22 -9.46 16.19 -15.61
CA PHE A 22 -10.44 15.79 -14.59
C PHE A 22 -11.69 16.68 -14.54
N ALA A 23 -11.60 17.92 -15.04
CA ALA A 23 -12.75 18.81 -15.13
C ALA A 23 -13.81 18.29 -16.13
N ASP A 24 -13.37 17.65 -17.22
CA ASP A 24 -14.24 17.07 -18.24
C ASP A 24 -14.95 15.79 -17.76
N LEU A 25 -14.33 15.05 -16.84
CA LEU A 25 -14.94 13.87 -16.21
C LEU A 25 -16.18 14.25 -15.38
N LYS A 26 -16.11 15.38 -14.65
CA LYS A 26 -17.24 15.91 -13.86
C LYS A 26 -18.42 16.35 -14.74
N ALA A 27 -18.16 16.85 -15.95
CA ALA A 27 -19.20 17.31 -16.87
C ALA A 27 -20.03 16.16 -17.48
N SER A 28 -19.46 14.95 -17.60
CA SER A 28 -20.15 13.79 -18.19
C SER A 28 -21.08 13.05 -17.23
N LEU A 29 -21.02 13.35 -15.91
CA LEU A 29 -21.61 12.52 -14.86
C LEU A 29 -22.85 13.11 -14.16
N SER A 30 -23.37 14.26 -14.59
CA SER A 30 -24.49 14.96 -13.90
C SER A 30 -25.86 14.26 -14.01
N ASN A 31 -25.96 13.03 -14.53
CA ASN A 31 -27.23 12.38 -14.89
C ASN A 31 -27.53 11.04 -14.20
N CYS A 32 -26.82 10.64 -13.15
CA CYS A 32 -27.05 9.36 -12.48
C CYS A 32 -27.49 9.51 -11.02
N THR A 33 -28.73 9.14 -10.70
CA THR A 33 -29.24 8.97 -9.33
C THR A 33 -29.30 7.49 -8.97
N ALA A 34 -28.74 7.11 -7.82
CA ALA A 34 -28.70 5.73 -7.31
C ALA A 34 -29.57 5.54 -6.05
N PRO A 35 -30.13 4.35 -5.80
CA PRO A 35 -30.98 4.07 -4.64
C PRO A 35 -30.17 3.60 -3.41
N VAL A 36 -30.80 3.77 -2.23
CA VAL A 36 -30.24 3.49 -0.89
C VAL A 36 -30.60 2.06 -0.45
N PHE A 37 -29.64 1.32 0.13
CA PHE A 37 -29.86 0.01 0.78
C PHE A 37 -29.16 -0.05 2.16
N GLU A 38 -29.83 -0.68 3.13
CA GLU A 38 -29.40 -0.85 4.53
C GLU A 38 -28.53 -2.10 4.74
N SER A 39 -27.64 -2.07 5.74
CA SER A 39 -26.55 -3.03 5.97
C SER A 39 -26.76 -3.92 7.21
N GLY A 40 -26.25 -5.16 7.14
CA GLY A 40 -26.17 -6.08 8.28
C GLY A 40 -25.21 -7.28 8.07
N THR A 41 -24.10 -7.29 8.82
CA THR A 41 -23.30 -8.44 9.32
C THR A 41 -23.08 -9.70 8.44
N GLU A 42 -22.76 -9.56 7.15
CA GLU A 42 -22.67 -10.70 6.19
C GLU A 42 -21.26 -10.96 5.61
N CYS A 43 -20.19 -10.51 6.28
CA CYS A 43 -18.85 -10.39 5.66
C CYS A 43 -18.17 -11.71 5.25
N ASP A 44 -18.22 -12.77 6.08
CA ASP A 44 -17.44 -13.99 5.80
C ASP A 44 -18.14 -14.96 4.83
N ILE A 45 -19.48 -14.96 4.84
CA ILE A 45 -20.29 -15.79 3.93
C ILE A 45 -20.35 -15.15 2.55
N GLN A 46 -20.46 -13.82 2.45
CA GLN A 46 -20.34 -13.12 1.17
C GLN A 46 -18.96 -13.30 0.55
N ARG A 47 -17.88 -13.33 1.36
CA ARG A 47 -16.52 -13.66 0.89
C ARG A 47 -16.43 -15.06 0.27
N ALA A 48 -17.02 -16.07 0.90
CA ALA A 48 -17.03 -17.45 0.38
C ALA A 48 -17.94 -17.60 -0.86
N ILE A 49 -19.12 -16.99 -0.85
CA ILE A 49 -20.08 -17.03 -1.97
C ILE A 49 -19.54 -16.28 -3.19
N TYR A 50 -18.96 -15.10 -2.99
CA TYR A 50 -18.39 -14.28 -4.06
C TYR A 50 -17.24 -14.99 -4.78
N LEU A 51 -16.32 -15.60 -4.04
CA LEU A 51 -15.23 -16.38 -4.63
C LEU A 51 -15.73 -17.66 -5.32
N SER A 52 -16.82 -18.27 -4.83
CA SER A 52 -17.46 -19.43 -5.48
C SER A 52 -18.23 -19.06 -6.75
N THR A 53 -18.70 -17.82 -6.90
CA THR A 53 -19.39 -17.36 -8.11
C THR A 53 -18.47 -17.03 -9.28
N LEU A 54 -17.16 -16.81 -9.03
CA LEU A 54 -16.16 -16.64 -10.09
C LEU A 54 -15.94 -17.94 -10.90
N ASP A 55 -16.29 -19.10 -10.35
CA ASP A 55 -16.23 -20.39 -11.05
C ASP A 55 -17.42 -20.63 -12.02
N ALA A 56 -18.50 -19.84 -11.95
CA ALA A 56 -19.77 -20.15 -12.63
C ALA A 56 -20.03 -19.36 -13.92
N SER A 57 -19.26 -18.30 -14.20
CA SER A 57 -19.39 -17.51 -15.43
C SER A 57 -18.14 -17.66 -16.29
N SER A 58 -18.25 -18.40 -17.39
CA SER A 58 -17.24 -18.45 -18.45
C SER A 58 -16.89 -17.03 -18.92
N PRO A 59 -15.63 -16.58 -18.83
CA PRO A 59 -15.28 -15.20 -19.15
C PRO A 59 -15.29 -14.94 -20.67
N PRO A 60 -15.51 -13.69 -21.11
CA PRO A 60 -15.30 -13.31 -22.49
C PRO A 60 -13.84 -13.57 -22.90
N ALA A 61 -13.65 -14.05 -24.13
CA ALA A 61 -12.40 -14.61 -24.67
C ALA A 61 -11.15 -13.69 -24.65
N PHE A 62 -11.25 -12.46 -24.14
CA PHE A 62 -10.14 -11.53 -23.99
C PHE A 62 -9.46 -11.58 -22.61
N LEU A 63 -10.11 -12.17 -21.60
CA LEU A 63 -9.60 -12.33 -20.23
C LEU A 63 -9.58 -13.79 -19.77
N SER A 64 -9.23 -14.71 -20.68
CA SER A 64 -8.50 -15.91 -20.24
C SER A 64 -7.23 -15.36 -19.63
N ILE A 65 -7.11 -15.38 -18.30
CA ILE A 65 -5.84 -15.16 -17.58
C ILE A 65 -4.76 -15.75 -18.46
N ALA A 66 -3.90 -14.91 -19.00
CA ALA A 66 -2.68 -15.37 -19.61
C ALA A 66 -2.00 -16.14 -18.48
N ARG A 67 -2.16 -17.47 -18.49
CA ARG A 67 -1.23 -18.38 -17.88
C ARG A 67 0.07 -18.03 -18.57
N THR A 68 0.79 -17.07 -18.00
CA THR A 68 2.20 -16.88 -18.28
C THR A 68 2.90 -18.06 -17.61
N GLN A 69 2.60 -19.27 -18.08
CA GLN A 69 3.51 -20.39 -18.06
C GLN A 69 4.63 -20.01 -19.03
N LYS A 70 5.46 -19.02 -18.65
CA LYS A 70 6.87 -19.10 -19.06
C LYS A 70 7.28 -20.48 -18.55
N ASN A 71 7.55 -21.41 -19.46
CA ASN A 71 7.95 -22.78 -19.16
C ASN A 71 8.99 -22.76 -18.05
N TYR A 72 8.55 -22.94 -16.81
CA TYR A 72 9.43 -23.12 -15.68
C TYR A 72 9.94 -24.53 -15.88
N ASP A 73 11.17 -24.66 -16.38
CA ASP A 73 11.88 -25.94 -16.39
C ASP A 73 11.97 -26.38 -14.94
N GLY A 74 11.01 -27.22 -14.54
CA GLY A 74 10.85 -27.77 -13.20
C GLY A 74 12.03 -28.66 -12.84
N ARG A 75 13.20 -28.07 -12.62
CA ARG A 75 14.24 -28.66 -11.78
C ARG A 75 13.69 -28.67 -10.37
N GLN A 76 12.89 -29.71 -10.10
CA GLN A 76 12.57 -30.15 -8.76
C GLN A 76 13.90 -30.38 -8.05
N LEU A 77 14.25 -29.47 -7.15
CA LEU A 77 15.24 -29.75 -6.12
C LEU A 77 14.77 -31.00 -5.39
N THR A 78 15.60 -32.05 -5.38
CA THR A 78 15.27 -33.32 -4.75
C THR A 78 15.00 -33.11 -3.25
N PRO A 79 14.00 -33.79 -2.64
CA PRO A 79 13.52 -33.51 -1.27
C PRO A 79 14.43 -33.98 -0.12
N ALA A 80 15.74 -34.10 -0.34
CA ALA A 80 16.65 -34.58 0.69
C ALA A 80 17.07 -33.41 1.60
N ASP A 81 16.39 -33.30 2.74
CA ASP A 81 16.85 -32.67 3.98
C ASP A 81 17.15 -31.17 3.99
N SER A 82 16.45 -30.36 3.18
CA SER A 82 16.31 -28.95 3.57
C SER A 82 15.35 -28.91 4.76
N MET A 83 15.89 -28.80 5.98
CA MET A 83 15.09 -28.42 7.15
C MET A 83 14.32 -27.15 6.78
N SER A 84 13.04 -27.32 6.46
CA SER A 84 12.14 -26.23 6.13
C SER A 84 12.08 -25.35 7.37
N LEU A 85 12.79 -24.22 7.34
CA LEU A 85 12.70 -23.24 8.40
C LEU A 85 11.24 -22.78 8.50
N ASP A 86 10.73 -22.68 9.72
CA ASP A 86 9.39 -22.13 9.93
C ASP A 86 9.34 -20.67 9.43
N ILE A 87 8.17 -20.23 9.00
CA ILE A 87 7.92 -18.87 8.52
C ILE A 87 8.23 -17.80 9.58
N GLY A 88 8.16 -18.15 10.86
CA GLY A 88 8.56 -17.28 11.96
C GLY A 88 10.06 -17.00 11.95
N THR A 89 10.87 -18.00 11.62
CA THR A 89 12.32 -17.88 11.44
C THR A 89 12.64 -17.05 10.20
N PHE A 90 12.00 -17.32 9.05
CA PHE A 90 12.13 -16.48 7.86
C PHE A 90 11.74 -15.02 8.12
N SER A 91 10.62 -14.79 8.82
CA SER A 91 10.16 -13.45 9.20
C SER A 91 11.21 -12.67 9.99
N LYS A 92 11.91 -13.34 10.93
CA LYS A 92 13.00 -12.74 11.71
C LYS A 92 14.22 -12.43 10.84
N CYS A 93 14.59 -13.34 9.95
CA CYS A 93 15.70 -13.16 9.02
C CYS A 93 15.46 -11.99 8.07
N PHE A 94 14.32 -11.96 7.38
CA PHE A 94 13.98 -10.88 6.45
C PHE A 94 13.80 -9.54 7.17
N PHE A 95 13.28 -9.54 8.39
CA PHE A 95 13.27 -8.33 9.20
C PHE A 95 14.70 -7.84 9.51
N ALA A 96 15.62 -8.72 9.90
CA ALA A 96 17.01 -8.35 10.16
C ALA A 96 17.71 -7.81 8.90
N GLU A 97 17.48 -8.41 7.74
CA GLU A 97 17.99 -7.93 6.45
C GLU A 97 17.42 -6.56 6.07
N PHE A 98 16.11 -6.36 6.28
CA PHE A 98 15.46 -5.07 6.07
C PHE A 98 16.05 -4.00 6.99
N ILE A 99 16.28 -4.30 8.26
CA ILE A 99 16.93 -3.36 9.20
C ILE A 99 18.35 -3.04 8.75
N SER A 100 19.12 -4.06 8.35
CA SER A 100 20.48 -3.84 7.85
C SER A 100 20.48 -2.94 6.61
N SER A 101 19.49 -3.10 5.74
CA SER A 101 19.33 -2.28 4.53
C SER A 101 18.96 -0.82 4.86
N LEU A 102 18.12 -0.59 5.87
CA LEU A 102 17.83 0.76 6.36
C LEU A 102 19.07 1.42 6.98
N GLN A 103 19.81 0.69 7.82
CA GLN A 103 21.03 1.20 8.47
C GLN A 103 22.14 1.56 7.48
N ARG A 104 22.22 0.82 6.36
CA ARG A 104 23.17 1.07 5.27
C ARG A 104 22.66 2.08 4.24
N GLU A 105 21.53 2.73 4.50
CA GLU A 105 20.83 3.64 3.58
C GLU A 105 20.49 3.04 2.21
N LYS A 106 20.46 1.70 2.12
CA LYS A 106 20.00 1.00 0.91
C LYS A 106 18.50 1.10 0.73
N ILE A 107 17.78 1.26 1.84
CA ILE A 107 16.36 1.61 1.88
C ILE A 107 16.26 2.92 2.67
N LYS A 108 15.50 3.88 2.17
CA LYS A 108 15.17 5.13 2.87
C LYS A 108 13.69 5.16 3.18
N TYR A 109 13.35 5.51 4.41
CA TYR A 109 11.98 5.59 4.89
C TYR A 109 11.52 7.04 5.00
N SER A 110 10.35 7.33 4.44
CA SER A 110 9.69 8.64 4.53
C SER A 110 8.20 8.45 4.86
N PRO A 111 7.72 8.89 6.03
CA PRO A 111 6.28 8.98 6.28
C PRO A 111 5.68 10.08 5.39
N LEU A 112 4.44 9.88 4.94
CA LEU A 112 3.68 10.86 4.16
C LEU A 112 2.61 11.51 5.05
N ASN A 113 2.09 12.69 4.69
CA ASN A 113 1.14 13.43 5.54
C ASN A 113 -0.33 13.10 5.24
N THR A 114 -0.58 11.91 4.68
CA THR A 114 -1.89 11.38 4.33
C THR A 114 -2.09 9.99 4.93
N TYR A 115 -3.34 9.60 5.21
CA TYR A 115 -3.74 8.24 5.57
C TYR A 115 -5.05 7.93 4.83
N GLN A 116 -5.04 7.04 3.83
CA GLN A 116 -6.22 6.61 3.06
C GLN A 116 -7.30 7.68 2.76
N GLY A 117 -6.91 8.85 2.29
CA GLY A 117 -7.87 9.90 1.98
C GLY A 117 -8.51 10.58 3.20
N LYS A 118 -7.90 10.44 4.37
CA LYS A 118 -8.37 10.93 5.67
C LYS A 118 -9.72 10.36 6.12
N ILE A 119 -10.14 9.22 5.57
CA ILE A 119 -11.41 8.55 5.92
C ILE A 119 -11.12 7.32 6.80
N PRO A 120 -11.39 7.38 8.12
CA PRO A 120 -11.23 6.24 9.00
C PRO A 120 -12.09 5.06 8.55
N GLY A 121 -11.51 3.85 8.50
CA GLY A 121 -12.23 2.63 8.14
C GLY A 121 -12.52 2.46 6.65
N SER A 122 -11.97 3.32 5.78
CA SER A 122 -12.05 3.14 4.33
C SER A 122 -11.31 1.87 3.91
N VAL A 123 -12.06 0.84 3.53
CA VAL A 123 -11.49 -0.41 3.01
C VAL A 123 -11.46 -0.37 1.48
N ASN A 124 -10.42 -0.95 0.88
CA ASN A 124 -10.27 -1.17 -0.57
C ASN A 124 -9.94 0.06 -1.43
N GLY A 125 -9.73 1.24 -0.83
CA GLY A 125 -9.24 2.41 -1.56
C GLY A 125 -7.83 2.21 -2.14
N CYS A 126 -7.02 1.31 -1.56
CA CYS A 126 -5.65 1.06 -2.00
C CYS A 126 -5.55 0.57 -3.45
N THR A 127 -6.53 -0.18 -3.94
CA THR A 127 -6.60 -0.64 -5.34
C THR A 127 -6.67 0.53 -6.32
N VAL A 128 -7.48 1.54 -6.02
CA VAL A 128 -7.61 2.76 -6.82
C VAL A 128 -6.40 3.67 -6.63
N ILE A 129 -5.97 3.88 -5.37
CA ILE A 129 -4.80 4.71 -5.03
C ILE A 129 -3.57 4.26 -5.81
N ALA A 130 -3.23 2.97 -5.77
CA ALA A 130 -1.99 2.49 -6.36
C ALA A 130 -1.95 2.71 -7.89
N ALA A 131 -3.08 2.49 -8.57
CA ALA A 131 -3.19 2.74 -10.00
C ALA A 131 -3.10 4.25 -10.33
N LEU A 132 -3.77 5.10 -9.55
CA LEU A 132 -3.70 6.56 -9.73
C LEU A 132 -2.30 7.13 -9.44
N LEU A 133 -1.56 6.56 -8.48
CA LEU A 133 -0.16 6.92 -8.23
C LEU A 133 0.71 6.59 -9.46
N CYS A 134 0.49 5.43 -10.10
CA CYS A 134 1.18 5.07 -11.33
C CYS A 134 0.87 6.06 -12.47
N ILE A 135 -0.41 6.43 -12.64
CA ILE A 135 -0.83 7.43 -13.65
C ILE A 135 -0.19 8.79 -13.38
N SER A 136 -0.28 9.28 -12.15
CA SER A 136 0.32 10.56 -11.73
C SER A 136 1.83 10.56 -11.98
N PHE A 137 2.50 9.43 -11.70
CA PHE A 137 3.93 9.27 -11.96
C PHE A 137 4.31 9.41 -13.44
N PHE A 138 3.46 8.95 -14.36
CA PHE A 138 3.65 9.17 -15.80
C PHE A 138 3.38 10.63 -16.19
N ASN A 139 2.34 11.26 -15.63
CA ASN A 139 1.93 12.62 -16.00
C ASN A 139 2.89 13.72 -15.53
N GLU A 140 3.52 13.56 -14.36
CA GLU A 140 4.54 14.50 -13.89
C GLU A 140 5.77 14.56 -14.83
N GLY A 141 6.10 13.44 -15.49
CA GLY A 141 7.19 13.38 -16.47
C GLY A 141 6.94 14.28 -17.67
N ASN A 142 5.71 14.23 -18.20
CA ASN A 142 5.29 15.00 -19.37
C ASN A 142 5.28 16.51 -19.12
N THR A 143 4.92 16.93 -17.90
CA THR A 143 4.76 18.36 -17.58
C THR A 143 6.12 19.06 -17.46
N ARG A 144 7.12 18.41 -16.86
CA ARG A 144 8.45 19.02 -16.64
C ARG A 144 9.33 19.05 -17.88
N GLN A 145 9.11 18.15 -18.85
CA GLN A 145 9.84 18.20 -20.13
C GLN A 145 9.54 19.46 -20.96
N LYS A 146 8.38 20.10 -20.78
CA LYS A 146 7.99 21.28 -21.54
C LYS A 146 8.58 22.59 -21.00
N SER A 147 8.98 22.66 -19.73
CA SER A 147 9.30 23.93 -19.05
C SER A 147 10.78 24.21 -18.81
N SER A 148 11.69 23.25 -18.96
CA SER A 148 13.12 23.51 -18.74
C SER A 148 14.02 22.80 -19.73
N ARG A 149 14.85 23.58 -20.43
CA ARG A 149 15.80 23.12 -21.46
C ARG A 149 17.08 22.52 -20.86
N GLU A 150 17.19 22.39 -19.53
CA GLU A 150 18.45 22.09 -18.84
C GLU A 150 18.38 21.09 -17.67
N THR A 151 17.21 20.55 -17.30
CA THR A 151 17.19 19.47 -16.30
C THR A 151 17.04 18.10 -16.96
N THR A 152 17.97 17.20 -16.65
CA THR A 152 17.96 15.83 -17.18
C THR A 152 16.67 15.11 -16.74
N PRO A 153 15.83 14.64 -17.68
CA PRO A 153 14.44 14.24 -17.43
C PRO A 153 14.21 12.94 -16.64
N SER A 154 15.24 12.32 -16.07
CA SER A 154 15.19 10.94 -15.57
C SER A 154 14.95 10.76 -14.07
N ASP A 155 14.98 11.83 -13.26
CA ASP A 155 15.23 11.69 -11.81
C ASP A 155 14.03 12.09 -10.92
N THR A 156 12.93 12.54 -11.52
CA THR A 156 11.84 13.12 -10.71
C THR A 156 10.86 12.05 -10.25
N SER A 157 11.09 11.59 -9.02
CA SER A 157 10.06 10.98 -8.16
C SER A 157 8.85 11.89 -8.04
N LEU A 158 7.68 11.31 -7.77
CA LEU A 158 6.52 12.10 -7.34
C LEU A 158 6.86 12.94 -6.10
N SER A 159 6.40 14.18 -6.08
CA SER A 159 6.49 14.99 -4.86
C SER A 159 5.59 14.42 -3.76
N GLU A 160 5.88 14.76 -2.50
CA GLU A 160 4.97 14.41 -1.38
C GLU A 160 3.58 15.01 -1.60
N ASP A 161 3.52 16.29 -2.00
CA ASP A 161 2.25 16.97 -2.29
C ASP A 161 1.42 16.27 -3.38
N ALA A 162 2.09 15.72 -4.41
CA ALA A 162 1.39 14.99 -5.46
C ALA A 162 0.86 13.63 -4.97
N ILE A 163 1.62 12.93 -4.12
CA ILE A 163 1.15 11.68 -3.50
C ILE A 163 -0.03 11.98 -2.59
N ASP A 164 0.07 13.00 -1.74
CA ASP A 164 -1.00 13.43 -0.84
C ASP A 164 -2.23 13.85 -1.65
N TYR A 165 -2.07 14.59 -2.76
CA TYR A 165 -3.18 14.96 -3.66
C TYR A 165 -3.87 13.75 -4.29
N VAL A 166 -3.11 12.76 -4.79
CA VAL A 166 -3.67 11.52 -5.36
C VAL A 166 -4.50 10.78 -4.31
N ILE A 167 -3.96 10.64 -3.10
CA ILE A 167 -4.59 9.87 -2.02
C ILE A 167 -5.80 10.60 -1.42
N ASP A 168 -5.66 11.90 -1.15
CA ASP A 168 -6.67 12.69 -0.41
C ASP A 168 -7.72 13.35 -1.30
N ILE A 169 -7.42 13.60 -2.56
CA ILE A 169 -8.31 14.34 -3.46
C ILE A 169 -8.79 13.47 -4.62
N GLN A 170 -7.89 12.89 -5.40
CA GLN A 170 -8.30 12.15 -6.60
C GLN A 170 -8.98 10.82 -6.28
N THR A 171 -8.45 10.07 -5.31
CA THR A 171 -9.01 8.76 -4.96
C THR A 171 -10.46 8.87 -4.46
N PRO A 172 -10.80 9.77 -3.50
CA PRO A 172 -12.18 9.92 -3.05
C PRO A 172 -13.16 10.34 -4.15
N GLU A 173 -12.70 11.03 -5.20
CA GLU A 173 -13.53 11.38 -6.36
C GLU A 173 -13.76 10.19 -7.29
N ILE A 174 -12.73 9.35 -7.51
CA ILE A 174 -12.77 8.26 -8.50
C ILE A 174 -13.33 6.96 -7.93
N LEU A 175 -13.07 6.66 -6.65
CA LEU A 175 -13.49 5.41 -6.01
C LEU A 175 -15.01 5.16 -6.09
N PRO A 176 -15.90 6.14 -5.83
CA PRO A 176 -17.33 5.95 -5.99
C PRO A 176 -17.72 5.62 -7.44
N LEU A 177 -17.07 6.25 -8.42
CA LEU A 177 -17.34 6.03 -9.84
C LEU A 177 -16.97 4.62 -10.28
N VAL A 178 -15.81 4.14 -9.83
CA VAL A 178 -15.37 2.75 -10.03
C VAL A 178 -16.41 1.79 -9.44
N ARG A 179 -16.82 1.99 -8.18
CA ARG A 179 -17.82 1.13 -7.52
C ARG A 179 -19.16 1.14 -8.26
N THR A 180 -19.64 2.31 -8.68
CA THR A 180 -20.88 2.43 -9.46
C THR A 180 -20.78 1.71 -10.80
N LYS A 181 -19.66 1.88 -11.53
CA LYS A 181 -19.46 1.23 -12.84
C LYS A 181 -19.44 -0.29 -12.72
N LEU A 182 -18.81 -0.81 -11.68
CA LEU A 182 -18.69 -2.24 -11.39
C LEU A 182 -19.90 -2.81 -10.64
N ASN A 183 -20.91 -1.98 -10.33
CA ASN A 183 -22.09 -2.35 -9.55
C ASN A 183 -21.72 -3.03 -8.21
N LEU A 184 -20.71 -2.49 -7.52
CA LEU A 184 -20.20 -3.01 -6.26
C LEU A 184 -20.88 -2.35 -5.06
N ALA A 185 -21.12 -3.13 -4.01
CA ALA A 185 -21.53 -2.59 -2.71
C ALA A 185 -20.44 -1.67 -2.12
N PRO A 186 -20.77 -0.76 -1.18
CA PRO A 186 -19.81 0.19 -0.62
C PRO A 186 -18.57 -0.43 0.04
N ASP A 187 -18.71 -1.64 0.59
CA ASP A 187 -17.69 -2.39 1.33
C ASP A 187 -17.11 -3.57 0.55
N ALA A 188 -17.67 -3.88 -0.63
CA ALA A 188 -17.19 -4.97 -1.47
C ALA A 188 -15.70 -4.78 -1.84
N LEU A 189 -14.97 -5.90 -1.93
CA LEU A 189 -13.61 -5.95 -2.45
C LEU A 189 -13.62 -5.50 -3.92
N ILE A 190 -12.64 -4.69 -4.30
CA ILE A 190 -12.45 -4.27 -5.69
C ILE A 190 -11.29 -5.06 -6.28
N ILE A 191 -11.56 -5.80 -7.36
CA ILE A 191 -10.52 -6.55 -8.07
C ILE A 191 -9.60 -5.56 -8.79
N PRO A 192 -8.26 -5.66 -8.64
CA PRO A 192 -7.32 -4.75 -9.28
C PRO A 192 -7.45 -4.64 -10.80
N SER A 193 -7.73 -5.75 -11.49
CA SER A 193 -7.94 -5.74 -12.95
C SER A 193 -9.12 -4.86 -13.35
N ASP A 194 -10.23 -4.91 -12.61
CA ASP A 194 -11.44 -4.15 -12.93
C ASP A 194 -11.21 -2.64 -12.79
N VAL A 195 -10.35 -2.24 -11.84
CA VAL A 195 -9.93 -0.83 -11.71
C VAL A 195 -9.09 -0.42 -12.91
N HIS A 196 -8.13 -1.25 -13.34
CA HIS A 196 -7.34 -0.95 -14.53
C HIS A 196 -8.22 -0.85 -15.79
N ASP A 197 -9.19 -1.75 -15.94
CA ASP A 197 -10.16 -1.71 -17.05
C ASP A 197 -11.01 -0.44 -17.03
N TYR A 198 -11.49 -0.04 -15.83
CA TYR A 198 -12.16 1.25 -15.67
C TYR A 198 -11.27 2.42 -16.11
N LEU A 199 -10.03 2.48 -15.61
CA LEU A 199 -9.10 3.57 -15.94
C LEU A 199 -8.75 3.59 -17.44
N MET A 200 -8.71 2.44 -18.11
CA MET A 200 -8.55 2.37 -19.56
C MET A 200 -9.79 2.89 -20.31
N ASN A 201 -10.99 2.51 -19.86
CA ASN A 201 -12.24 3.00 -20.45
C ASN A 201 -12.42 4.51 -20.31
N GLU A 202 -11.92 5.09 -19.22
CA GLU A 202 -11.92 6.54 -18.98
C GLU A 202 -10.69 7.25 -19.61
N ASN A 203 -9.89 6.55 -20.42
CA ASN A 203 -8.69 7.06 -21.09
C ASN A 203 -7.59 7.62 -20.15
N LEU A 204 -7.58 7.20 -18.89
CA LEU A 204 -6.56 7.56 -17.90
C LEU A 204 -5.34 6.63 -17.98
N LEU A 205 -5.52 5.41 -18.47
CA LEU A 205 -4.47 4.48 -18.88
C LEU A 205 -4.71 4.04 -20.32
N TYR A 206 -3.65 3.72 -21.05
CA TYR A 206 -3.76 3.20 -22.41
C TYR A 206 -3.25 1.76 -22.51
N PRO A 207 -3.84 0.89 -23.35
CA PRO A 207 -3.36 -0.47 -23.55
C PRO A 207 -1.87 -0.55 -23.95
N GLU A 208 -1.35 0.43 -24.69
CA GLU A 208 0.06 0.46 -25.11
C GLU A 208 1.02 0.72 -23.95
N GLN A 209 0.51 1.20 -22.81
CA GLN A 209 1.28 1.34 -21.58
C GLN A 209 1.40 0.03 -20.81
N PHE A 210 0.55 -0.96 -21.08
CA PHE A 210 0.59 -2.24 -20.38
C PHE A 210 1.79 -3.06 -20.85
N VAL A 211 2.69 -3.39 -19.93
CA VAL A 211 3.90 -4.18 -20.22
C VAL A 211 3.63 -5.66 -19.97
N GLY A 212 2.93 -5.98 -18.88
CA GLY A 212 2.64 -7.35 -18.53
C GLY A 212 2.23 -7.53 -17.07
N VAL A 213 2.00 -8.79 -16.71
CA VAL A 213 1.64 -9.21 -15.35
C VAL A 213 2.60 -10.30 -14.90
N ASN A 214 3.06 -10.20 -13.65
CA ASN A 214 3.83 -11.24 -12.97
C ASN A 214 3.10 -11.64 -11.68
N GLY A 215 3.29 -12.85 -11.21
CA GLY A 215 2.68 -13.32 -9.97
C GLY A 215 3.25 -14.65 -9.51
N GLY A 216 2.72 -15.18 -8.42
CA GLY A 216 3.13 -16.47 -7.85
C GLY A 216 3.29 -16.39 -6.34
N ASN A 217 4.18 -17.22 -5.80
CA ASN A 217 4.53 -17.25 -4.38
C ASN A 217 5.52 -16.12 -4.04
N ILE A 218 5.11 -15.15 -3.22
CA ILE A 218 5.97 -14.02 -2.84
C ILE A 218 7.19 -14.42 -2.01
N MET A 219 7.15 -15.61 -1.41
CA MET A 219 8.22 -16.21 -0.62
C MET A 219 9.17 -17.06 -1.47
N ASP A 220 8.82 -17.32 -2.73
CA ASP A 220 9.68 -18.01 -3.69
C ASP A 220 10.56 -16.99 -4.41
N ASP A 221 11.87 -17.15 -4.27
CA ASP A 221 12.85 -16.26 -4.87
C ASP A 221 12.78 -16.23 -6.38
N ALA A 222 12.42 -17.34 -7.00
CA ALA A 222 12.41 -17.51 -8.44
C ALA A 222 11.20 -16.77 -9.05
N HIS A 223 10.05 -16.79 -8.37
CA HIS A 223 8.88 -15.96 -8.74
C HIS A 223 9.16 -14.47 -8.54
N LEU A 224 9.74 -14.10 -7.38
CA LEU A 224 10.04 -12.70 -7.09
C LEU A 224 11.12 -12.13 -8.02
N ASP A 225 12.15 -12.92 -8.35
CA ASP A 225 13.18 -12.51 -9.31
C ASP A 225 12.59 -12.37 -10.72
N SER A 226 11.68 -13.25 -11.15
CA SER A 226 10.97 -13.09 -12.44
C SER A 226 10.27 -11.73 -12.53
N PHE A 227 9.51 -11.36 -11.50
CA PHE A 227 8.88 -10.04 -11.42
C PHE A 227 9.92 -8.91 -11.49
N LEU A 228 10.97 -8.98 -10.67
CA LEU A 228 11.97 -7.92 -10.59
C LEU A 228 12.77 -7.76 -11.88
N GLU A 229 13.11 -8.84 -12.59
CA GLU A 229 13.79 -8.75 -13.89
C GLU A 229 12.88 -8.13 -14.95
N ASP A 230 11.63 -8.62 -15.07
CA ASP A 230 10.67 -8.05 -16.03
C ASP A 230 10.42 -6.56 -15.72
N PHE A 231 10.33 -6.17 -14.45
CA PHE A 231 10.16 -4.78 -14.03
C PHE A 231 11.41 -3.90 -14.30
N VAL A 232 12.61 -4.44 -14.08
CA VAL A 232 13.87 -3.73 -14.35
C VAL A 232 14.14 -3.60 -15.85
N VAL A 233 13.73 -4.56 -16.67
CA VAL A 233 13.91 -4.51 -18.13
C VAL A 233 12.78 -3.76 -18.83
N ALA A 234 11.61 -3.61 -18.19
CA ALA A 234 10.47 -2.89 -18.76
C ALA A 234 10.82 -1.47 -19.23
N GLY A 235 10.17 -1.08 -20.34
CA GLY A 235 10.35 0.20 -21.03
C GLY A 235 11.57 0.25 -21.96
N ASN A 236 11.57 1.19 -22.91
CA ASN A 236 12.62 1.41 -23.92
C ASN A 236 13.86 2.10 -23.35
N GLY A 237 14.25 1.77 -22.12
CA GLY A 237 15.31 2.40 -21.35
C GLY A 237 14.96 3.80 -20.84
N ARG A 238 14.31 4.66 -21.63
CA ARG A 238 14.00 6.06 -21.23
C ARG A 238 12.66 6.25 -20.53
N GLN A 239 11.73 5.32 -20.71
CA GLN A 239 10.38 5.42 -20.16
C GLN A 239 10.39 5.26 -18.64
N ARG A 240 9.53 6.01 -17.97
CA ARG A 240 9.13 5.70 -16.60
C ARG A 240 8.37 4.38 -16.58
N VAL A 241 8.58 3.59 -15.54
CA VAL A 241 7.86 2.33 -15.34
C VAL A 241 7.30 2.31 -13.93
N ALA A 242 6.07 1.85 -13.80
CA ALA A 242 5.41 1.65 -12.52
C ALA A 242 4.73 0.29 -12.46
N ALA A 243 4.49 -0.19 -11.26
CA ALA A 243 3.73 -1.41 -11.05
C ALA A 243 2.75 -1.24 -9.89
N THR A 244 1.58 -1.86 -10.03
CA THR A 244 0.67 -2.08 -8.91
C THR A 244 0.86 -3.52 -8.43
N LEU A 245 1.22 -3.70 -7.16
CA LEU A 245 1.43 -5.02 -6.56
C LEU A 245 0.29 -5.33 -5.60
N PHE A 246 -0.53 -6.31 -5.97
CA PHE A 246 -1.57 -6.89 -5.13
C PHE A 246 -0.99 -8.05 -4.32
N PHE A 247 -1.12 -7.96 -3.01
CA PHE A 247 -0.69 -8.98 -2.08
C PHE A 247 -1.48 -8.89 -0.78
N HIS A 248 -2.07 -10.01 -0.34
CA HIS A 248 -2.80 -10.13 0.92
C HIS A 248 -3.86 -9.01 1.10
N GLU A 249 -4.83 -8.98 0.16
CA GLU A 249 -5.95 -8.02 0.12
C GLU A 249 -5.54 -6.54 0.06
N HIS A 250 -4.28 -6.27 -0.30
CA HIS A 250 -3.74 -4.93 -0.30
C HIS A 250 -2.98 -4.64 -1.58
N VAL A 251 -3.07 -3.40 -2.08
CA VAL A 251 -2.38 -2.96 -3.29
C VAL A 251 -1.42 -1.82 -2.95
N VAL A 252 -0.18 -1.94 -3.43
CA VAL A 252 0.86 -0.92 -3.31
C VAL A 252 1.34 -0.47 -4.69
N ALA A 253 1.81 0.77 -4.78
CA ALA A 253 2.44 1.28 -5.99
C ALA A 253 3.97 1.13 -5.88
N ILE A 254 4.61 0.73 -6.97
CA ILE A 254 6.06 0.64 -7.10
C ILE A 254 6.49 1.43 -8.32
N HIS A 255 7.31 2.47 -8.14
CA HIS A 255 7.86 3.26 -9.24
C HIS A 255 9.32 2.88 -9.48
N LYS A 256 9.70 2.71 -10.74
CA LYS A 256 11.09 2.58 -11.17
C LYS A 256 11.60 3.95 -11.61
N LEU A 257 12.60 4.44 -10.91
CA LEU A 257 13.29 5.69 -11.19
C LEU A 257 14.66 5.41 -11.78
N ARG A 258 15.12 6.25 -12.69
CA ARG A 258 16.49 6.19 -13.19
C ARG A 258 17.35 7.21 -12.44
N LYS A 259 18.60 6.87 -12.20
CA LYS A 259 19.61 7.83 -11.80
C LYS A 259 20.05 8.59 -13.05
N GLY A 260 20.17 9.90 -12.95
CA GLY A 260 20.61 10.74 -14.06
C GLY A 260 21.93 10.26 -14.65
N LYS A 261 22.19 10.65 -15.90
CA LYS A 261 23.36 10.27 -16.71
C LYS A 261 24.70 10.50 -15.99
N HIS A 262 25.08 9.60 -15.09
CA HIS A 262 26.48 9.36 -14.75
C HIS A 262 26.98 8.25 -15.67
N GLU A 263 27.18 8.61 -16.94
CA GLU A 263 27.65 7.75 -18.06
C GLU A 263 29.04 7.13 -17.82
N ARG A 264 29.65 7.26 -16.64
CA ARG A 264 31.05 6.84 -16.46
C ARG A 264 31.26 5.32 -16.46
N ASN A 265 30.23 4.50 -16.21
CA ASN A 265 30.40 3.04 -16.05
C ASN A 265 29.36 2.15 -16.79
N GLY A 266 28.49 2.72 -17.63
CA GLY A 266 27.54 1.92 -18.44
C GLY A 266 26.55 1.04 -17.67
N ARG A 267 26.42 1.20 -16.34
CA ARG A 267 25.33 0.59 -15.57
C ARG A 267 24.22 1.61 -15.40
N ASP A 268 23.02 1.22 -15.81
CA ASP A 268 21.79 1.92 -15.46
C ASP A 268 21.54 1.72 -13.96
N ASP A 269 21.99 2.70 -13.16
CA ASP A 269 21.61 2.77 -11.75
C ASP A 269 20.11 3.10 -11.69
N VAL A 270 19.31 2.16 -11.20
CA VAL A 270 17.87 2.31 -10.99
C VAL A 270 17.55 2.35 -9.51
N PHE A 271 16.65 3.26 -9.13
CA PHE A 271 16.04 3.30 -7.80
C PHE A 271 14.59 2.83 -7.90
N PHE A 272 14.04 2.42 -6.77
CA PHE A 272 12.64 2.05 -6.69
C PHE A 272 11.96 2.82 -5.57
N GLU A 273 10.74 3.29 -5.79
CA GLU A 273 9.89 3.82 -4.73
C GLU A 273 8.72 2.89 -4.51
N PHE A 274 8.61 2.40 -3.29
CA PHE A 274 7.48 1.60 -2.83
C PHE A 274 6.58 2.50 -2.00
N ILE A 275 5.35 2.72 -2.44
CA ILE A 275 4.37 3.59 -1.80
C ILE A 275 3.23 2.72 -1.29
N ASP A 276 3.05 2.72 0.03
CA ASP A 276 1.99 2.00 0.72
C ASP A 276 1.07 3.01 1.41
N SER A 277 -0.19 3.04 0.98
CA SER A 277 -1.24 3.91 1.53
C SER A 277 -1.89 3.37 2.80
N LEU A 278 -1.56 2.13 3.20
CA LEU A 278 -2.03 1.44 4.40
C LEU A 278 -0.91 0.62 5.07
N PRO A 279 0.17 1.27 5.50
CA PRO A 279 1.20 0.55 6.22
C PRO A 279 0.64 0.15 7.58
N CYS A 280 0.71 -1.14 7.94
CA CYS A 280 0.39 -1.55 9.30
C CYS A 280 1.35 -0.83 10.28
N TYR A 281 0.83 0.22 10.93
CA TYR A 281 1.63 1.20 11.64
C TYR A 281 2.26 0.63 12.90
N LYS A 282 1.54 -0.17 13.68
CA LYS A 282 2.04 -0.81 14.92
C LYS A 282 3.41 -1.46 14.75
N SER A 283 3.60 -2.18 13.65
CA SER A 283 4.86 -2.88 13.36
C SER A 283 5.96 -1.92 12.91
N LEU A 284 5.62 -0.87 12.16
CA LEU A 284 6.59 0.10 11.68
C LEU A 284 7.00 1.10 12.76
N GLN A 285 6.09 1.47 13.66
CA GLN A 285 6.36 2.46 14.69
C GLN A 285 7.17 1.90 15.86
N ARG A 286 6.89 0.65 16.29
CA ARG A 286 7.79 -0.09 17.22
C ARG A 286 9.21 -0.16 16.65
N PHE A 287 9.31 -0.35 15.33
CA PHE A 287 10.56 -0.34 14.60
C PHE A 287 11.23 1.04 14.60
N LEU A 288 10.54 2.10 14.16
CA LEU A 288 11.11 3.45 14.06
C LEU A 288 11.53 4.00 15.42
N ARG A 289 10.77 3.71 16.48
CA ARG A 289 11.17 4.04 17.86
C ARG A 289 12.51 3.37 18.18
N SER A 290 12.63 2.06 17.95
CA SER A 290 13.86 1.30 18.20
C SER A 290 15.04 1.75 17.32
N TYR A 291 14.78 2.20 16.10
CA TYR A 291 15.78 2.72 15.18
C TYR A 291 16.28 4.11 15.59
N ARG A 292 15.38 5.05 15.89
CA ARG A 292 15.72 6.40 16.36
C ARG A 292 16.52 6.36 17.66
N TYR A 293 16.20 5.44 18.58
CA TYR A 293 16.99 5.24 19.79
C TYR A 293 18.43 4.80 19.52
N ARG A 294 18.68 4.02 18.46
CA ARG A 294 20.03 3.57 18.09
C ARG A 294 20.83 4.61 17.31
N GLN A 295 20.17 5.40 16.46
CA GLN A 295 20.80 6.47 15.68
C GLN A 295 21.14 7.70 16.53
N HIS A 296 20.36 7.98 17.57
CA HIS A 296 20.57 9.14 18.44
C HIS A 296 20.54 8.75 19.93
N PRO A 297 21.67 8.23 20.47
CA PRO A 297 21.78 7.82 21.88
C PRO A 297 21.43 8.93 22.88
N GLN A 298 21.54 10.18 22.44
CA GLN A 298 21.26 11.39 23.20
C GLN A 298 19.80 11.47 23.71
N TYR A 299 18.85 10.83 23.01
CA TYR A 299 17.44 10.76 23.45
C TYR A 299 17.16 9.61 24.44
N ALA A 300 18.08 8.65 24.59
CA ALA A 300 17.92 7.56 25.55
C ALA A 300 18.19 8.00 27.01
N SER A 301 19.07 8.99 27.21
CA SER A 301 19.41 9.50 28.54
C SER A 301 18.29 10.35 29.16
N GLN A 302 17.51 11.10 28.37
CA GLN A 302 16.44 11.97 28.87
C GLN A 302 15.23 11.22 29.45
N ARG A 303 14.99 9.97 29.03
CA ARG A 303 13.88 9.15 29.55
C ARG A 303 14.25 8.40 30.84
N SER A 304 15.54 8.23 31.08
CA SER A 304 16.08 7.56 32.28
C SER A 304 15.96 8.44 33.53
N SER A 305 15.92 9.76 33.38
CA SER A 305 15.78 10.73 34.48
C SER A 305 14.33 10.99 34.92
N LEU A 306 13.32 10.49 34.20
CA LEU A 306 11.89 10.70 34.50
C LEU A 306 11.22 9.50 35.19
N ARG A 307 11.93 8.38 35.37
CA ARG A 307 11.48 7.27 36.24
C ARG A 307 12.23 7.32 37.56
N GLN A 308 11.89 8.29 38.41
CA GLN A 308 12.15 8.10 39.83
C GLN A 308 11.16 7.06 40.37
N PRO A 309 11.62 6.02 41.10
CA PRO A 309 10.73 5.15 41.83
C PRO A 309 10.09 5.96 42.96
N GLN A 310 8.80 6.22 42.89
CA GLN A 310 8.04 6.65 44.07
C GLN A 310 7.98 5.44 45.01
N SER A 311 8.88 5.43 45.97
CA SER A 311 8.86 4.52 47.10
C SER A 311 7.74 4.91 48.06
N GLY A 312 6.82 3.98 48.29
CA GLY A 312 6.11 3.84 49.56
C GLY A 312 4.82 4.63 49.71
N GLU A 313 3.69 3.91 49.65
CA GLU A 313 2.91 3.67 50.86
C GLU A 313 2.04 2.41 50.66
N MET A 314 2.28 1.45 51.55
CA MET A 314 1.62 0.17 51.66
C MET A 314 0.44 0.35 52.61
N ARG A 315 -0.79 0.12 52.13
CA ARG A 315 -1.96 -0.08 53.00
C ARG A 315 -2.71 -1.33 52.59
N ASP A 316 -2.63 -2.31 53.49
CA ASP A 316 -3.51 -3.46 53.58
C ASP A 316 -4.95 -3.04 53.86
N GLY A 317 -5.92 -3.79 53.33
CA GLY A 317 -7.33 -3.58 53.62
C GLY A 317 -8.26 -4.46 52.78
N ILE A 318 -8.42 -5.71 53.22
CA ILE A 318 -9.36 -6.74 52.77
C ILE A 318 -10.81 -6.25 52.85
N GLU A 319 -11.64 -6.49 51.84
CA GLU A 319 -13.03 -6.97 52.04
C GLU A 319 -13.72 -7.43 50.73
N THR A 320 -14.81 -8.17 50.93
CA THR A 320 -15.23 -9.36 50.19
C THR A 320 -16.53 -9.22 49.39
N LYS A 321 -16.61 -9.97 48.27
CA LYS A 321 -17.75 -10.75 47.73
C LYS A 321 -19.05 -10.06 47.24
N THR A 322 -19.54 -10.62 46.11
CA THR A 322 -20.94 -10.87 45.68
C THR A 322 -21.87 -9.69 45.37
N SER A 323 -22.34 -9.58 44.12
CA SER A 323 -23.67 -10.07 43.71
C SER A 323 -23.98 -9.71 42.26
N MET A 324 -24.57 -10.66 41.54
CA MET A 324 -25.34 -10.40 40.33
C MET A 324 -26.61 -9.59 40.65
N SER A 325 -27.08 -8.78 39.69
CA SER A 325 -28.50 -8.69 39.37
C SER A 325 -28.74 -8.10 37.99
N ARG A 326 -29.66 -8.73 37.26
CA ARG A 326 -30.17 -8.38 35.92
C ARG A 326 -31.39 -7.46 36.03
N THR A 327 -31.78 -6.92 34.86
CA THR A 327 -33.14 -6.43 34.44
C THR A 327 -33.33 -4.92 34.70
N ALA A 328 -33.80 -4.05 33.79
CA ALA A 328 -34.41 -4.17 32.46
C ALA A 328 -34.46 -2.79 31.72
N MET A 329 -34.51 -2.88 30.37
CA MET A 329 -35.26 -2.06 29.40
C MET A 329 -35.00 -0.55 29.19
N ALA A 330 -34.67 -0.27 27.92
CA ALA A 330 -35.20 0.76 27.02
C ALA A 330 -34.95 2.25 27.31
N ALA A 331 -34.10 2.88 26.48
CA ALA A 331 -34.45 4.00 25.60
C ALA A 331 -33.16 4.51 24.91
N GLY A 332 -33.31 5.06 23.72
CA GLY A 332 -32.23 5.32 22.77
C GLY A 332 -31.23 6.40 23.17
N GLY A 333 -30.13 6.38 22.43
CA GLY A 333 -29.04 7.33 22.53
C GLY A 333 -27.71 6.58 22.61
N SER A 334 -27.14 6.24 21.45
CA SER A 334 -25.74 5.83 21.36
C SER A 334 -24.86 7.05 21.63
N GLY A 335 -24.80 7.47 22.88
CA GLY A 335 -23.86 8.45 23.39
C GLY A 335 -22.50 7.80 23.43
N TYR A 336 -21.65 8.13 22.47
CA TYR A 336 -20.21 7.93 22.61
C TYR A 336 -19.78 8.72 23.85
N HIS A 337 -19.52 8.02 24.95
CA HIS A 337 -18.85 8.60 26.10
C HIS A 337 -17.44 8.99 25.68
N HIS A 338 -17.28 10.25 25.27
CA HIS A 338 -15.97 10.92 25.22
C HIS A 338 -15.39 10.89 26.64
N HIS A 339 -14.35 10.07 26.83
CA HIS A 339 -13.43 10.26 27.94
C HIS A 339 -12.60 11.52 27.66
N PRO A 340 -12.74 12.60 28.44
CA PRO A 340 -11.90 13.77 28.30
C PRO A 340 -10.64 13.54 29.13
N GLY A 341 -9.47 13.41 28.49
CA GLY A 341 -8.20 13.58 29.21
C GLY A 341 -7.13 12.49 29.03
N GLY A 342 -7.29 11.57 28.09
CA GLY A 342 -6.15 10.86 27.53
C GLY A 342 -5.89 11.42 26.14
N GLU A 343 -4.73 12.04 25.91
CA GLU A 343 -4.17 12.10 24.55
C GLU A 343 -3.94 10.65 24.14
N GLU A 344 -4.98 9.98 23.64
CA GLU A 344 -4.81 8.74 22.89
C GLU A 344 -3.86 9.12 21.77
N GLU A 345 -2.62 8.64 21.89
CA GLU A 345 -1.57 8.74 20.90
C GLU A 345 -2.12 8.03 19.66
N TYR A 346 -2.89 8.78 18.85
CA TYR A 346 -3.50 8.28 17.63
C TYR A 346 -2.40 7.59 16.86
N GLU A 347 -2.57 6.28 16.72
CA GLU A 347 -1.65 5.47 15.94
C GLU A 347 -1.65 6.06 14.53
N ASP A 348 -0.52 6.64 14.17
CA ASP A 348 -0.32 7.45 12.98
C ASP A 348 -0.31 6.53 11.76
N ASP A 349 -1.51 6.14 11.32
CA ASP A 349 -1.79 5.29 10.14
C ASP A 349 -1.43 5.97 8.80
N ARG A 350 -0.44 6.87 8.83
CA ARG A 350 0.09 7.57 7.67
C ARG A 350 0.62 6.61 6.63
N ALA A 351 0.32 6.91 5.38
CA ALA A 351 0.96 6.33 4.22
C ALA A 351 2.49 6.49 4.30
N VAL A 352 3.21 5.59 3.64
CA VAL A 352 4.67 5.58 3.67
C VAL A 352 5.24 5.42 2.29
N ARG A 353 6.40 6.06 2.09
CA ARG A 353 7.23 5.89 0.92
C ARG A 353 8.58 5.31 1.35
N LEU A 354 8.97 4.23 0.70
CA LEU A 354 10.22 3.53 0.90
C LEU A 354 11.03 3.57 -0.39
N ARG A 355 12.19 4.23 -0.37
CA ARG A 355 13.07 4.32 -1.54
C ARG A 355 14.18 3.27 -1.45
N CYS A 356 14.23 2.36 -2.40
CA CYS A 356 15.26 1.33 -2.54
C CYS A 356 16.31 1.78 -3.56
N THR A 357 17.58 1.50 -3.26
CA THR A 357 18.74 1.96 -4.06
C THR A 357 19.14 1.02 -5.18
N ASP A 358 18.65 -0.21 -5.14
CA ASP A 358 18.99 -1.26 -6.10
C ASP A 358 17.90 -2.35 -6.09
N LYS A 359 17.95 -3.28 -7.06
CA LYS A 359 17.01 -4.41 -7.17
C LYS A 359 17.02 -5.28 -5.90
N ALA A 360 18.20 -5.47 -5.31
CA ALA A 360 18.38 -6.32 -4.14
C ALA A 360 17.66 -5.74 -2.91
N SER A 361 17.73 -4.42 -2.69
CA SER A 361 17.05 -3.74 -1.59
C SER A 361 15.53 -3.74 -1.77
N LEU A 362 15.03 -3.64 -3.01
CA LEU A 362 13.60 -3.85 -3.29
C LEU A 362 13.16 -5.28 -2.97
N LYS A 363 13.96 -6.31 -3.34
CA LYS A 363 13.68 -7.71 -2.98
C LYS A 363 13.58 -7.92 -1.47
N VAL A 364 14.55 -7.37 -0.72
CA VAL A 364 14.55 -7.41 0.76
C VAL A 364 13.29 -6.75 1.31
N LEU A 365 12.92 -5.58 0.77
CA LEU A 365 11.70 -4.88 1.17
C LEU A 365 10.45 -5.74 0.95
N LEU A 366 10.28 -6.34 -0.24
CA LEU A 366 9.10 -7.14 -0.60
C LEU A 366 8.96 -8.39 0.29
N ARG A 367 10.06 -9.09 0.58
CA ARG A 367 10.05 -10.25 1.48
C ARG A 367 9.66 -9.88 2.92
N TRP A 368 10.24 -8.81 3.46
CA TRP A 368 9.85 -8.31 4.78
C TRP A 368 8.39 -7.86 4.79
N TYR A 369 7.97 -7.16 3.74
CA TYR A 369 6.60 -6.70 3.55
C TYR A 369 5.61 -7.86 3.61
N ALA A 370 5.91 -8.95 2.90
CA ALA A 370 5.10 -10.15 2.88
C ALA A 370 4.92 -10.75 4.29
N CYS A 371 6.04 -11.01 4.97
CA CYS A 371 6.04 -11.59 6.31
C CYS A 371 5.28 -10.75 7.34
N LYS A 372 5.27 -9.42 7.15
CA LYS A 372 4.55 -8.49 8.03
C LYS A 372 3.03 -8.59 7.87
N LYS A 373 2.52 -8.92 6.67
CA LYS A 373 1.08 -9.03 6.39
C LYS A 373 0.50 -10.38 6.82
N PHE A 374 1.30 -11.45 6.85
CA PHE A 374 0.84 -12.75 7.32
C PHE A 374 0.35 -12.72 8.75
N SER A 375 -0.93 -13.06 8.92
CA SER A 375 -1.56 -13.35 10.20
C SER A 375 -0.94 -14.60 10.84
N HIS A 376 -1.26 -14.85 12.11
CA HIS A 376 -0.82 -16.08 12.77
C HIS A 376 -1.44 -17.35 12.12
N GLN A 377 -2.65 -17.25 11.56
CA GLN A 377 -3.27 -18.35 10.82
C GLN A 377 -2.56 -18.59 9.50
N ASP A 378 -2.23 -17.54 8.75
CA ASP A 378 -1.46 -17.64 7.49
C ASP A 378 -0.12 -18.31 7.73
N ARG A 379 0.58 -17.93 8.81
CA ARG A 379 1.87 -18.53 9.17
C ARG A 379 1.75 -20.04 9.42
N ARG A 380 0.76 -20.44 10.23
CA ARG A 380 0.49 -21.87 10.47
C ARG A 380 0.15 -22.62 9.18
N TYR A 381 -0.64 -21.98 8.31
CA TYR A 381 -0.96 -22.55 7.00
C TYR A 381 0.31 -22.75 6.17
N ILE A 382 1.15 -21.72 6.03
CA ILE A 382 2.40 -21.76 5.27
C ILE A 382 3.36 -22.83 5.79
N ASP A 383 3.47 -22.98 7.11
CA ASP A 383 4.33 -24.00 7.75
C ASP A 383 3.81 -25.43 7.51
N THR A 384 2.50 -25.59 7.31
CA THR A 384 1.85 -26.91 7.17
C THR A 384 1.68 -27.31 5.70
N TYR A 385 1.45 -26.35 4.81
CA TYR A 385 1.07 -26.58 3.42
C TYR A 385 2.17 -26.13 2.47
N LYS A 386 2.65 -27.09 1.66
CA LYS A 386 3.57 -26.81 0.56
C LYS A 386 2.86 -25.98 -0.50
N TRP A 387 3.60 -25.07 -1.13
CA TRP A 387 3.10 -24.30 -2.27
C TRP A 387 2.82 -25.22 -3.46
N GLU A 388 1.65 -25.04 -4.08
CA GLU A 388 1.22 -25.75 -5.28
C GLU A 388 0.58 -24.77 -6.26
N ASP A 389 1.18 -24.59 -7.45
CA ASP A 389 0.73 -23.61 -8.44
C ASP A 389 -0.72 -23.82 -8.91
N GLN A 390 -1.25 -25.04 -8.81
CA GLN A 390 -2.62 -25.36 -9.21
C GLN A 390 -3.66 -24.96 -8.17
N ASN A 391 -3.25 -24.63 -6.94
CA ASN A 391 -4.12 -24.29 -5.83
C ASN A 391 -3.71 -22.97 -5.17
N SER A 392 -3.14 -22.06 -5.96
CA SER A 392 -2.60 -20.78 -5.46
C SER A 392 -3.68 -19.76 -5.11
N ASP A 393 -4.92 -19.94 -5.58
CA ASP A 393 -5.97 -18.93 -5.51
C ASP A 393 -6.37 -18.57 -4.07
N PHE A 394 -6.19 -19.51 -3.14
CA PHE A 394 -6.48 -19.33 -1.71
C PHE A 394 -5.21 -19.31 -0.85
N ASP A 395 -4.03 -19.39 -1.48
CA ASP A 395 -2.78 -19.44 -0.74
C ASP A 395 -2.39 -18.03 -0.30
N PRO A 396 -2.15 -17.77 1.00
CA PRO A 396 -1.82 -16.43 1.48
C PRO A 396 -0.53 -15.87 0.89
N ARG A 397 0.33 -16.72 0.32
CA ARG A 397 1.59 -16.34 -0.34
C ARG A 397 1.40 -15.76 -1.74
N VAL A 398 0.21 -15.85 -2.32
CA VAL A 398 -0.04 -15.40 -3.69
C VAL A 398 0.11 -13.89 -3.81
N PHE A 399 0.88 -13.44 -4.81
CA PHE A 399 0.94 -12.05 -5.23
C PHE A 399 0.71 -11.92 -6.73
N GLN A 400 0.29 -10.72 -7.15
CA GLN A 400 0.18 -10.35 -8.55
C GLN A 400 0.65 -8.91 -8.73
N ALA A 401 1.45 -8.65 -9.76
CA ALA A 401 1.99 -7.33 -10.08
C ALA A 401 1.70 -6.98 -11.53
N PHE A 402 1.00 -5.86 -11.76
CA PHE A 402 0.71 -5.32 -13.09
C PHE A 402 1.74 -4.25 -13.41
N ILE A 403 2.48 -4.41 -14.50
CA ILE A 403 3.58 -3.52 -14.90
C ILE A 403 3.11 -2.62 -16.03
N TRP A 404 3.39 -1.33 -15.88
CA TRP A 404 3.01 -0.27 -16.79
C TRP A 404 4.22 0.58 -17.15
N ALA A 405 4.29 1.05 -18.40
CA ALA A 405 5.30 1.99 -18.88
C ALA A 405 4.64 3.28 -19.37
N GLU A 406 5.33 4.40 -19.18
CA GLU A 406 4.96 5.70 -19.74
C GLU A 406 4.83 5.62 -21.25
N LYS A 407 3.79 6.23 -21.82
CA LYS A 407 3.53 6.24 -23.27
C LYS A 407 4.71 6.87 -24.02
N THR A 408 5.16 6.23 -25.11
CA THR A 408 6.23 6.75 -25.99
C THR A 408 5.81 7.93 -26.82
#